data_AF-A0A066ZAF7-F1
#
_entry.id   AF-A0A066ZAF7-F1
#
_cell.length_a   1.000
_cell.length_b   1.000
_cell.length_c   1.000
_cell.angle_alpha   90.00
_cell.angle_beta   90.00
_cell.angle_gamma   90.00
#
_symmetry.space_group_name_H-M   'P 1'
#
loop_
_entity.id
_entity.type
_entity.pdbx_description
1 polymer ?
#
loop_
_entity_poly.entity_id
_entity_poly.type
_entity_poly.pdbx_seq_one_letter_code
_entity_poly.pdbx_strand_id
1 'polypeptide(L)'
;MYYETDRTLFPLHRGPHRLRYTTRPLLSAERFAASLARQPRLPVLPGLVEPRPHRPGPEGDLYDYAFPRLLVCQDPAIAAMLLANRLHLEGGCPILTAGRLPLEARLVAALERAGDAVVHVLHDASPAGLDLFGRVREHAGPRLRVRTMGLLPRHAAALHLAALAGQPPCEAAELPAELPAAERAWLASGRVAELAAVRPARLLRTVLRTVRGGGFAPPARPAAPTRARDTGFLTWPTP
;
A
#
# COMPACT_ATOMS: atom_id res chain seq x y z
N MET A 1 11.65 -10.15 -2.87
CA MET A 1 13.06 -10.61 -2.79
C MET A 1 14.03 -9.53 -3.28
N TYR A 2 13.88 -9.04 -4.51
CA TYR A 2 14.72 -8.00 -5.12
C TYR A 2 15.10 -6.85 -4.16
N TYR A 3 14.11 -6.16 -3.58
CA TYR A 3 14.37 -5.03 -2.67
C TYR A 3 15.04 -5.41 -1.34
N GLU A 4 14.87 -6.65 -0.87
CA GLU A 4 15.58 -7.13 0.33
C GLU A 4 17.05 -7.46 0.00
N THR A 5 17.33 -8.01 -1.19
CA THR A 5 18.71 -8.18 -1.68
C THR A 5 19.41 -6.83 -1.81
N ASP A 6 18.76 -5.84 -2.43
CA ASP A 6 19.31 -4.49 -2.59
C ASP A 6 19.63 -3.82 -1.24
N ARG A 7 18.71 -3.91 -0.27
CA ARG A 7 18.92 -3.42 1.11
C ARG A 7 20.05 -4.10 1.86
N THR A 8 20.27 -5.38 1.59
CA THR A 8 21.32 -6.17 2.25
C THR A 8 22.70 -5.79 1.70
N LEU A 9 22.80 -5.56 0.38
CA LEU A 9 24.02 -5.11 -0.26
C LEU A 9 24.38 -3.67 0.09
N PHE A 10 23.37 -2.81 0.33
CA PHE A 10 23.60 -1.41 0.64
C PHE A 10 22.65 -0.88 1.72
N PRO A 11 23.05 -0.92 3.00
CA PRO A 11 22.18 -0.59 4.10
C PRO A 11 22.04 0.94 4.32
N LEU A 12 21.97 1.73 3.24
CA LEU A 12 21.74 3.19 3.34
C LEU A 12 20.43 3.53 4.03
N HIS A 13 19.48 2.60 4.11
CA HIS A 13 18.27 2.75 4.93
C HIS A 13 18.54 2.82 6.44
N ARG A 14 19.77 2.48 6.88
CA ARG A 14 20.27 2.66 8.27
C ARG A 14 20.98 4.00 8.49
N GLY A 15 21.01 4.86 7.47
CA GLY A 15 21.51 6.22 7.59
C GLY A 15 20.66 7.07 8.55
N PRO A 16 21.02 8.34 8.75
CA PRO A 16 20.36 9.20 9.73
C PRO A 16 18.87 9.36 9.44
N HIS A 17 18.03 8.74 10.28
CA HIS A 17 16.55 8.75 10.16
C HIS A 17 15.90 10.13 10.21
N ARG A 18 16.65 11.18 10.57
CA ARG A 18 16.17 12.56 10.55
C ARG A 18 16.11 13.14 9.14
N LEU A 19 16.93 12.64 8.21
CA LEU A 19 16.94 13.10 6.83
C LEU A 19 15.95 12.25 6.01
N ARG A 20 15.06 12.90 5.26
CA ARG A 20 14.14 12.20 4.36
C ARG A 20 14.77 12.12 2.98
N TYR A 21 15.04 10.92 2.50
CA TYR A 21 15.63 10.68 1.18
C TYR A 21 15.22 9.31 0.66
N THR A 22 15.19 9.15 -0.66
CA THR A 22 15.07 7.85 -1.31
C THR A 22 16.45 7.33 -1.68
N THR A 23 16.65 6.01 -1.66
CA THR A 23 17.88 5.39 -2.18
C THR A 23 17.76 5.17 -3.68
N ARG A 24 18.88 4.85 -4.35
CA ARG A 24 18.85 4.31 -5.71
C ARG A 24 19.08 2.80 -5.62
N PRO A 25 18.35 1.97 -6.37
CA PRO A 25 18.66 0.55 -6.45
C PRO A 25 20.06 0.38 -7.04
N LEU A 26 20.89 -0.50 -6.46
CA LEU A 26 22.21 -0.83 -6.99
C LEU A 26 22.13 -1.87 -8.11
N LEU A 27 21.20 -2.80 -7.99
CA LEU A 27 20.95 -3.83 -8.99
C LEU A 27 19.76 -3.41 -9.83
N SER A 28 19.86 -3.42 -11.16
CA SER A 28 18.67 -3.30 -11.99
C SER A 28 17.80 -4.56 -11.85
N ALA A 29 16.48 -4.39 -11.97
CA ALA A 29 15.53 -5.50 -11.92
C ALA A 29 15.86 -6.58 -12.97
N GLU A 30 16.28 -6.15 -14.18
CA GLU A 30 16.71 -7.05 -15.26
C GLU A 30 17.94 -7.88 -14.88
N ARG A 31 18.98 -7.25 -14.31
CA ARG A 31 20.19 -7.97 -13.87
C ARG A 31 19.88 -8.94 -12.75
N PHE A 32 18.98 -8.56 -11.83
CA PHE A 32 18.51 -9.43 -10.77
C PHE A 32 17.74 -10.63 -11.34
N ALA A 33 16.78 -10.39 -12.23
CA ALA A 33 15.99 -11.43 -12.88
C ALA A 33 16.85 -12.39 -13.70
N ALA A 34 17.80 -11.88 -14.49
CA ALA A 34 18.76 -12.69 -15.25
C ALA A 34 19.65 -13.53 -14.32
N SER A 35 20.03 -12.99 -13.16
CA SER A 35 20.80 -13.74 -12.16
C SER A 35 19.97 -14.84 -11.49
N LEU A 36 18.70 -14.57 -11.20
CA LEU A 36 17.77 -15.54 -10.64
C LEU A 36 17.46 -16.67 -11.63
N ALA A 37 17.27 -16.35 -12.91
CA ALA A 37 17.03 -17.33 -13.97
C ALA A 37 18.19 -18.32 -14.14
N ARG A 38 19.43 -17.90 -13.83
CA ARG A 38 20.61 -18.78 -13.82
C ARG A 38 20.67 -19.71 -12.61
N GLN A 39 19.82 -19.51 -11.59
CA GLN A 39 19.78 -20.34 -10.37
C GLN A 39 18.34 -20.76 -10.03
N PRO A 40 17.72 -21.65 -10.82
CA PRO A 40 16.31 -22.02 -10.67
C PRO A 40 15.98 -22.82 -9.40
N ARG A 41 16.98 -23.23 -8.61
CA ARG A 41 16.83 -24.08 -7.42
C ARG A 41 17.39 -23.42 -6.16
N LEU A 42 16.99 -22.19 -5.86
CA LEU A 42 17.23 -21.64 -4.52
C LEU A 42 16.15 -22.19 -3.56
N PRO A 43 16.50 -23.06 -2.58
CA PRO A 43 15.54 -23.66 -1.64
C PRO A 43 14.87 -22.64 -0.70
N VAL A 44 15.27 -21.37 -0.78
CA VAL A 44 14.80 -20.26 0.07
C VAL A 44 13.68 -19.45 -0.60
N LEU A 45 13.38 -19.71 -1.88
CA LEU A 45 12.24 -19.07 -2.55
C LEU A 45 10.96 -19.79 -2.10
N PRO A 46 10.08 -19.17 -1.29
CA PRO A 46 8.70 -19.64 -1.25
C PRO A 46 8.23 -19.66 -2.70
N GLY A 47 7.66 -20.79 -3.14
CA GLY A 47 7.21 -20.94 -4.53
C GLY A 47 6.44 -19.69 -4.91
N LEU A 48 6.83 -19.07 -6.04
CA LEU A 48 6.14 -17.90 -6.57
C LEU A 48 4.65 -18.24 -6.56
N VAL A 49 3.91 -17.65 -5.64
CA VAL A 49 2.47 -17.83 -5.60
C VAL A 49 2.00 -17.04 -6.81
N GLU A 50 1.76 -17.74 -7.91
CA GLU A 50 1.15 -17.12 -9.06
C GLU A 50 -0.14 -16.43 -8.56
N PRO A 51 -0.31 -15.13 -8.83
CA PRO A 51 -1.52 -14.44 -8.44
C PRO A 51 -2.68 -15.19 -9.08
N ARG A 52 -3.41 -15.97 -8.28
CA ARG A 52 -4.61 -16.63 -8.77
C ARG A 52 -5.56 -15.50 -9.14
N PRO A 53 -6.07 -15.44 -10.39
CA PRO A 53 -7.11 -14.49 -10.69
C PRO A 53 -8.26 -14.78 -9.72
N HIS A 54 -8.55 -13.81 -8.84
CA HIS A 54 -9.72 -13.90 -7.98
C HIS A 54 -10.93 -13.91 -8.91
N ARG A 55 -11.50 -15.10 -9.15
CA ARG A 55 -12.78 -15.27 -9.82
C ARG A 55 -13.81 -15.27 -8.69
N PRO A 56 -14.65 -14.23 -8.54
CA PRO A 56 -15.82 -14.39 -7.71
C PRO A 56 -16.61 -15.58 -8.27
N GLY A 57 -16.94 -16.54 -7.41
CA GLY A 57 -17.94 -17.54 -7.75
C GLY A 57 -19.29 -16.86 -7.99
N PRO A 58 -20.31 -17.59 -8.46
CA PRO A 58 -21.66 -17.08 -8.69
C PRO A 58 -22.41 -16.83 -7.36
N GLU A 59 -21.75 -16.26 -6.35
CA GLU A 59 -22.34 -15.88 -5.07
C GLU A 59 -23.12 -14.58 -5.28
N GLY A 60 -24.32 -14.73 -5.84
CA GLY A 60 -25.21 -13.61 -6.19
C GLY A 60 -25.64 -12.75 -5.01
N ASP A 61 -25.51 -13.28 -3.79
CA ASP A 61 -25.84 -12.67 -2.50
C ASP A 61 -24.67 -11.91 -1.86
N LEU A 62 -23.43 -12.06 -2.35
CA LEU A 62 -22.27 -11.34 -1.81
C LEU A 62 -22.51 -9.82 -1.81
N TYR A 63 -23.18 -9.31 -2.85
CA TYR A 63 -23.53 -7.90 -3.00
C TYR A 63 -24.72 -7.47 -2.15
N ASP A 64 -25.47 -8.40 -1.55
CA ASP A 64 -26.58 -8.11 -0.64
C ASP A 64 -26.09 -7.76 0.77
N TYR A 65 -24.84 -8.13 1.09
CA TYR A 65 -24.15 -7.66 2.29
C TYR A 65 -23.59 -6.24 2.06
N ALA A 66 -23.83 -5.36 3.03
CA ALA A 66 -23.25 -4.02 3.03
C ALA A 66 -21.77 -4.10 3.43
N PHE A 67 -20.88 -3.60 2.57
CA PHE A 67 -19.46 -3.50 2.88
C PHE A 67 -19.15 -2.06 3.30
N PRO A 68 -18.72 -1.80 4.54
CA PRO A 68 -18.35 -0.44 4.95
C PRO A 68 -17.04 0.02 4.27
N ARG A 69 -16.29 -0.89 3.64
CA ARG A 69 -14.94 -0.61 3.14
C ARG A 69 -14.61 -1.43 1.91
N LEU A 70 -13.92 -0.83 0.95
CA LEU A 70 -13.37 -1.51 -0.24
C LEU A 70 -11.89 -1.13 -0.39
N LEU A 71 -11.03 -2.08 -0.74
CA LEU A 71 -9.63 -1.83 -1.07
C LEU A 71 -9.37 -2.14 -2.54
N VAL A 72 -8.93 -1.16 -3.31
CA VAL A 72 -8.48 -1.32 -4.70
C VAL A 72 -6.95 -1.29 -4.74
N CYS A 73 -6.33 -2.41 -5.10
CA CYS A 73 -4.89 -2.58 -5.18
C CYS A 73 -4.38 -2.46 -6.62
N GLN A 74 -3.34 -1.65 -6.84
CA GLN A 74 -2.66 -1.55 -8.13
C GLN A 74 -1.98 -2.87 -8.51
N ASP A 75 -1.17 -3.41 -7.60
CA ASP A 75 -0.38 -4.62 -7.84
C ASP A 75 -1.16 -5.89 -7.45
N PRO A 76 -1.43 -6.81 -8.39
CA PRO A 76 -2.11 -8.08 -8.11
C PRO A 76 -1.32 -9.00 -7.16
N ALA A 77 0.01 -8.95 -7.14
CA ALA A 77 0.83 -9.71 -6.22
C ALA A 77 0.66 -9.21 -4.77
N ILE A 78 0.56 -7.89 -4.58
CA ILE A 78 0.23 -7.31 -3.28
C ILE A 78 -1.19 -7.71 -2.86
N ALA A 79 -2.17 -7.62 -3.77
CA ALA A 79 -3.54 -8.06 -3.48
C ALA A 79 -3.59 -9.53 -3.06
N ALA A 80 -2.88 -10.41 -3.78
CA ALA A 80 -2.77 -11.83 -3.44
C ALA A 80 -2.11 -12.05 -2.07
N MET A 81 -1.06 -11.29 -1.74
CA MET A 81 -0.43 -11.32 -0.42
C MET A 81 -1.42 -10.89 0.69
N LEU A 82 -2.19 -9.83 0.50
CA LEU A 82 -3.20 -9.38 1.48
C LEU A 82 -4.31 -10.42 1.67
N LEU A 83 -4.77 -11.05 0.58
CA LEU A 83 -5.77 -12.12 0.61
C LEU A 83 -5.23 -13.37 1.32
N ALA A 84 -3.99 -13.77 1.04
CA ALA A 84 -3.32 -14.89 1.71
C ALA A 84 -3.19 -14.68 3.22
N ASN A 85 -3.07 -13.42 3.66
CA ASN A 85 -3.07 -13.03 5.07
C ASN A 85 -4.48 -12.70 5.60
N ARG A 86 -5.55 -13.09 4.91
CA ARG A 86 -6.95 -12.94 5.31
C ARG A 86 -7.38 -11.51 5.67
N LEU A 87 -6.71 -10.50 5.11
CA LEU A 87 -7.02 -9.09 5.44
C LEU A 87 -8.47 -8.72 5.12
N HIS A 88 -9.03 -9.30 4.06
CA HIS A 88 -10.42 -9.10 3.67
C HIS A 88 -11.43 -9.53 4.75
N LEU A 89 -11.14 -10.60 5.48
CA LEU A 89 -11.95 -11.05 6.61
C LEU A 89 -11.67 -10.22 7.86
N GLU A 90 -10.39 -10.03 8.19
CA GLU A 90 -9.97 -9.31 9.40
C GLU A 90 -10.35 -7.82 9.42
N GLY A 91 -10.46 -7.20 8.24
CA GLY A 91 -10.83 -5.80 8.07
C GLY A 91 -12.29 -5.59 7.66
N GLY A 92 -13.03 -6.65 7.35
CA GLY A 92 -14.33 -6.57 6.68
C GLY A 92 -14.25 -5.73 5.41
N CYS A 93 -13.22 -5.98 4.60
CA CYS A 93 -12.83 -5.10 3.50
C CYS A 93 -12.46 -5.93 2.26
N PRO A 94 -13.40 -6.13 1.31
CA PRO A 94 -13.10 -6.77 0.04
C PRO A 94 -11.92 -6.10 -0.67
N ILE A 95 -11.14 -6.92 -1.38
CA ILE A 95 -9.92 -6.49 -2.08
C ILE A 95 -10.10 -6.74 -3.57
N LEU A 96 -9.99 -5.69 -4.37
CA LEU A 96 -10.03 -5.74 -5.83
C LEU A 96 -8.69 -5.32 -6.42
N THR A 97 -8.36 -5.82 -7.60
CA THR A 97 -7.20 -5.37 -8.37
C THR A 97 -7.60 -4.29 -9.37
N ALA A 98 -6.66 -3.45 -9.79
CA ALA A 98 -6.91 -2.38 -10.76
C ALA A 98 -7.51 -2.88 -12.09
N GLY A 99 -7.22 -4.12 -12.50
CA GLY A 99 -7.81 -4.75 -13.70
C GLY A 99 -9.31 -5.07 -13.59
N ARG A 100 -9.93 -4.84 -12.42
CA ARG A 100 -11.38 -4.95 -12.20
C ARG A 100 -12.10 -3.60 -12.29
N LEU A 101 -11.43 -2.55 -12.78
CA LEU A 101 -12.08 -1.29 -13.10
C LEU A 101 -12.67 -1.35 -14.52
N PRO A 102 -13.85 -0.74 -14.76
CA PRO A 102 -14.67 0.06 -13.83
C PRO A 102 -15.29 -0.77 -12.69
N LEU A 103 -15.60 -0.14 -11.55
CA LEU A 103 -16.32 -0.82 -10.46
C LEU A 103 -17.71 -1.25 -10.94
N GLU A 104 -18.10 -2.48 -10.64
CA GLU A 104 -19.43 -3.00 -10.99
C GLU A 104 -20.53 -2.19 -10.29
N ALA A 105 -21.59 -1.83 -11.02
CA ALA A 105 -22.68 -1.00 -10.48
C ALA A 105 -23.35 -1.61 -9.23
N ARG A 106 -23.44 -2.94 -9.16
CA ARG A 106 -23.98 -3.66 -7.98
C ARG A 106 -23.09 -3.47 -6.74
N LEU A 107 -21.77 -3.47 -6.92
CA LEU A 107 -20.82 -3.21 -5.83
C LEU A 107 -20.91 -1.76 -5.34
N VAL A 108 -20.99 -0.80 -6.27
CA VAL A 108 -21.16 0.62 -5.93
C VAL A 108 -22.45 0.81 -5.12
N ALA A 109 -23.57 0.22 -5.58
CA ALA A 109 -24.84 0.26 -4.84
C ALA A 109 -24.75 -0.39 -3.45
N ALA A 110 -24.04 -1.51 -3.31
CA ALA A 110 -23.83 -2.16 -2.02
C ALA A 110 -23.02 -1.29 -1.04
N LEU A 111 -22.00 -0.59 -1.54
CA LEU A 111 -21.22 0.37 -0.76
C LEU A 111 -22.06 1.59 -0.35
N GLU A 112 -22.88 2.13 -1.27
CA GLU A 112 -23.77 3.26 -0.96
C GLU A 112 -24.79 2.91 0.13
N ARG A 113 -25.32 1.68 0.12
CA ARG A 113 -26.25 1.20 1.17
C ARG A 113 -25.64 1.16 2.57
N ALA A 114 -24.32 1.00 2.69
CA ALA A 114 -23.64 1.05 3.99
C ALA A 114 -23.65 2.46 4.60
N GLY A 115 -23.86 3.51 3.80
CA GLY A 115 -24.03 4.91 4.25
C GLY A 115 -22.72 5.63 4.62
N ASP A 116 -21.72 4.93 5.15
CA ASP A 116 -20.41 5.49 5.53
C ASP A 116 -19.22 4.85 4.80
N ALA A 117 -19.50 4.16 3.69
CA ALA A 117 -18.49 3.37 3.00
C ALA A 117 -17.27 4.17 2.52
N VAL A 118 -16.09 3.58 2.67
CA VAL A 118 -14.82 4.16 2.21
C VAL A 118 -14.12 3.23 1.22
N VAL A 119 -13.82 3.76 0.03
CA VAL A 119 -12.98 3.10 -0.98
C VAL A 119 -11.54 3.56 -0.78
N HIS A 120 -10.66 2.63 -0.42
CA HIS A 120 -9.23 2.84 -0.29
C HIS A 120 -8.50 2.42 -1.56
N VAL A 121 -7.60 3.27 -2.07
CA VAL A 121 -6.75 2.92 -3.22
C VAL A 121 -5.32 2.72 -2.74
N LEU A 122 -4.79 1.52 -2.92
CA LEU A 122 -3.42 1.14 -2.59
C LEU A 122 -2.59 1.08 -3.88
N HIS A 123 -1.69 2.04 -4.03
CA HIS A 123 -0.90 2.24 -5.25
C HIS A 123 0.55 2.63 -4.93
N ASP A 124 1.43 2.49 -5.90
CA ASP A 124 2.83 2.90 -5.84
C ASP A 124 2.97 4.43 -5.87
N ALA A 125 4.12 4.95 -5.44
CA ALA A 125 4.44 6.36 -5.64
C ALA A 125 4.88 6.56 -7.10
N SER A 126 3.91 6.62 -7.99
CA SER A 126 4.11 6.73 -9.44
C SER A 126 2.96 7.52 -10.09
N PRO A 127 3.17 8.13 -11.28
CA PRO A 127 2.09 8.74 -12.05
C PRO A 127 0.93 7.77 -12.31
N ALA A 128 1.23 6.51 -12.68
CA ALA A 128 0.23 5.47 -12.90
C ALA A 128 -0.60 5.14 -11.64
N GLY A 129 0.02 5.18 -10.46
CA GLY A 129 -0.68 4.98 -9.19
C GLY A 129 -1.66 6.11 -8.86
N LEU A 130 -1.27 7.36 -9.19
CA LEU A 130 -2.14 8.53 -9.02
C LEU A 130 -3.28 8.57 -10.03
N ASP A 131 -3.01 8.18 -11.28
CA ASP A 131 -4.02 7.99 -12.31
C ASP A 131 -5.06 6.93 -11.90
N LEU A 132 -4.61 5.79 -11.35
CA LEU A 132 -5.51 4.79 -10.77
C LEU A 132 -6.42 5.39 -9.69
N PHE A 133 -5.87 6.19 -8.77
CA PHE A 133 -6.67 6.87 -7.77
C PHE A 133 -7.71 7.82 -8.39
N GLY A 134 -7.33 8.57 -9.42
CA GLY A 134 -8.23 9.43 -10.20
C GLY A 134 -9.38 8.64 -10.81
N ARG A 135 -9.08 7.56 -11.54
CA ARG A 135 -10.09 6.68 -12.13
C ARG A 135 -11.02 6.07 -11.08
N VAL A 136 -10.50 5.56 -9.95
CA VAL A 136 -11.36 5.01 -8.90
C VAL A 136 -12.31 6.07 -8.34
N ARG A 137 -11.82 7.29 -8.13
CA ARG A 137 -12.62 8.43 -7.66
C ARG A 137 -13.75 8.78 -8.64
N GLU A 138 -13.45 8.78 -9.94
CA GLU A 138 -14.43 9.01 -10.99
C GLU A 138 -15.52 7.91 -11.00
N HIS A 139 -15.12 6.65 -10.99
CA HIS A 139 -16.06 5.52 -11.04
C HIS A 139 -16.89 5.34 -9.77
N ALA A 140 -16.34 5.70 -8.60
CA ALA A 140 -17.06 5.65 -7.33
C ALA A 140 -18.13 6.75 -7.21
N GLY A 141 -18.03 7.81 -8.02
CA GLY A 141 -18.95 8.93 -8.00
C GLY A 141 -18.87 9.79 -6.72
N PRO A 142 -19.73 10.82 -6.60
CA PRO A 142 -19.66 11.79 -5.50
C PRO A 142 -20.21 11.25 -4.16
N ARG A 143 -20.94 10.13 -4.18
CA ARG A 143 -21.60 9.58 -2.98
C ARG A 143 -20.65 8.74 -2.13
N LEU A 144 -19.65 8.12 -2.74
CA LEU A 144 -18.67 7.29 -2.04
C LEU A 144 -17.43 8.08 -1.66
N ARG A 145 -16.91 7.83 -0.45
CA ARG A 145 -15.67 8.45 0.01
C ARG A 145 -14.48 7.67 -0.54
N VAL A 146 -13.71 8.27 -1.45
CA VAL A 146 -12.48 7.67 -1.96
C VAL A 146 -11.26 8.26 -1.25
N ARG A 147 -10.40 7.41 -0.69
CA ARG A 147 -9.16 7.79 0.01
C ARG A 147 -7.96 7.08 -0.59
N THR A 148 -6.88 7.81 -0.80
CA THR A 148 -5.59 7.16 -1.09
C THR A 148 -5.03 6.53 0.19
N MET A 149 -4.62 5.26 0.08
CA MET A 149 -3.76 4.53 1.01
C MET A 149 -2.40 4.23 0.36
N GLY A 150 -2.18 4.77 -0.84
CA GLY A 150 -0.99 4.52 -1.63
C GLY A 150 0.25 5.22 -1.08
N LEU A 151 1.38 4.81 -1.65
CA LEU A 151 2.66 5.45 -1.38
C LEU A 151 2.69 6.80 -2.10
N LEU A 152 3.22 7.82 -1.42
CA LEU A 152 3.53 9.13 -1.99
C LEU A 152 5.04 9.36 -1.93
N PRO A 153 5.63 10.26 -2.73
CA PRO A 153 7.07 10.51 -2.70
C PRO A 153 7.60 10.82 -1.29
N ARG A 154 6.84 11.58 -0.49
CA ARG A 154 7.17 11.83 0.93
C ARG A 154 7.21 10.57 1.79
N HIS A 155 6.34 9.59 1.52
CA HIS A 155 6.33 8.30 2.22
C HIS A 155 7.54 7.47 1.80
N ALA A 156 7.86 7.43 0.49
CA ALA A 156 9.05 6.75 -0.01
C ALA A 156 10.32 7.30 0.65
N ALA A 157 10.44 8.63 0.76
CA ALA A 157 11.58 9.30 1.40
C ALA A 157 11.65 9.06 2.92
N ALA A 158 10.51 9.05 3.62
CA ALA A 158 10.45 8.76 5.05
C ALA A 158 10.75 7.28 5.38
N LEU A 159 10.53 6.39 4.41
CA LEU A 159 10.80 4.96 4.51
C LEU A 159 12.17 4.57 3.93
N HIS A 160 12.92 5.53 3.39
CA HIS A 160 14.19 5.31 2.68
C HIS A 160 14.07 4.21 1.61
N LEU A 161 12.97 4.21 0.86
CA LEU A 161 12.76 3.25 -0.22
C LEU A 161 13.66 3.56 -1.41
N ALA A 162 13.97 2.52 -2.17
CA ALA A 162 14.61 2.67 -3.46
C ALA A 162 13.65 3.37 -4.43
N ALA A 163 14.08 4.51 -4.95
CA ALA A 163 13.44 5.17 -6.07
C ALA A 163 14.00 4.58 -7.35
N LEU A 164 13.16 3.86 -8.09
CA LEU A 164 13.47 3.47 -9.45
C LEU A 164 13.45 4.73 -10.31
N ALA A 165 14.42 4.86 -11.22
CA ALA A 165 14.49 5.92 -12.22
C ALA A 165 14.48 5.28 -13.61
N GLY A 166 13.99 6.03 -14.60
CA GLY A 166 13.92 5.55 -15.99
C GLY A 166 12.50 5.26 -16.48
N GLN A 167 11.47 5.63 -15.71
CA GLN A 167 10.15 5.83 -16.29
C GLN A 167 10.18 7.08 -17.20
N PRO A 168 9.41 7.10 -18.29
CA PRO A 168 9.32 8.28 -19.14
C PRO A 168 8.94 9.48 -18.26
N PRO A 169 9.70 10.60 -18.33
CA PRO A 169 9.31 11.83 -17.67
C PRO A 169 7.88 12.20 -18.08
N CYS A 170 7.10 12.67 -17.13
CA CYS A 170 5.78 13.24 -17.40
C CYS A 170 5.82 14.73 -17.09
N GLU A 171 4.94 15.49 -17.72
CA GLU A 171 4.85 16.92 -17.44
C GLU A 171 4.28 17.12 -16.03
N ALA A 172 4.88 18.03 -15.25
CA ALA A 172 4.41 18.28 -13.89
C ALA A 172 2.95 18.80 -13.84
N ALA A 173 2.46 19.36 -14.94
CA ALA A 173 1.09 19.84 -15.11
C ALA A 173 0.06 18.70 -15.28
N GLU A 174 0.49 17.51 -15.71
CA GLU A 174 -0.37 16.32 -15.84
C GLU A 174 -0.64 15.65 -14.48
N LEU A 175 0.14 16.01 -13.47
CA LEU A 175 0.01 15.48 -12.12
C LEU A 175 -1.02 16.27 -11.29
N PRO A 176 -1.72 15.63 -10.33
CA PRO A 176 -2.71 16.29 -9.49
C PRO A 176 -2.17 17.59 -8.84
N ALA A 177 -2.92 18.68 -9.01
CA ALA A 177 -2.54 20.00 -8.51
C ALA A 177 -2.50 20.06 -6.98
N GLU A 178 -3.22 19.15 -6.30
CA GLU A 178 -3.27 19.01 -4.86
C GLU A 178 -1.97 18.44 -4.26
N LEU A 179 -1.09 17.85 -5.08
CA LEU A 179 0.22 17.41 -4.63
C LEU A 179 1.15 18.59 -4.36
N PRO A 180 2.03 18.51 -3.36
CA PRO A 180 3.09 19.52 -3.18
C PRO A 180 3.98 19.61 -4.43
N ALA A 181 4.43 20.83 -4.78
CA ALA A 181 5.28 21.05 -5.96
C ALA A 181 6.54 20.18 -5.98
N ALA A 182 7.16 19.94 -4.82
CA ALA A 182 8.31 19.05 -4.70
C ALA A 182 7.98 17.58 -5.02
N GLU A 183 6.78 17.11 -4.70
CA GLU A 183 6.33 15.75 -5.02
C GLU A 183 6.01 15.62 -6.51
N ARG A 184 5.40 16.64 -7.11
CA ARG A 184 5.19 16.69 -8.57
C ARG A 184 6.51 16.67 -9.32
N ALA A 185 7.47 17.52 -8.94
CA ALA A 185 8.80 17.54 -9.55
C ALA A 185 9.54 16.20 -9.37
N TRP A 186 9.33 15.52 -8.25
CA TRP A 186 9.92 14.19 -8.02
C TRP A 186 9.38 13.15 -8.99
N LEU A 187 8.06 13.12 -9.21
CA LEU A 187 7.40 12.21 -10.14
C LEU A 187 7.71 12.56 -11.60
N ALA A 188 7.64 13.84 -11.95
CA ALA A 188 7.94 14.37 -13.28
C ALA A 188 9.36 14.04 -13.74
N SER A 189 10.32 13.91 -12.81
CA SER A 189 11.68 13.47 -13.13
C SER A 189 11.80 11.97 -13.44
N GLY A 190 10.70 11.26 -13.68
CA GLY A 190 10.68 9.83 -13.98
C GLY A 190 11.05 8.91 -12.82
N ARG A 191 10.95 9.40 -11.57
CA ARG A 191 11.18 8.59 -10.37
C ARG A 191 9.89 7.95 -9.91
N VAL A 192 9.98 6.68 -9.50
CA VAL A 192 8.88 5.92 -8.90
C VAL A 192 9.38 5.11 -7.71
N ALA A 193 8.50 4.82 -6.76
CA ALA A 193 8.79 3.90 -5.67
C ALA A 193 7.64 2.91 -5.50
N GLU A 194 7.98 1.63 -5.48
CA GLU A 194 7.01 0.55 -5.41
C GLU A 194 6.64 0.22 -3.96
N LEU A 195 5.38 -0.10 -3.73
CA LEU A 195 4.89 -0.67 -2.49
C LEU A 195 5.54 -2.02 -2.19
N ALA A 196 5.94 -2.76 -3.24
CA ALA A 196 6.70 -4.01 -3.11
C ALA A 196 8.06 -3.82 -2.42
N ALA A 197 8.58 -2.59 -2.36
CA ALA A 197 9.78 -2.27 -1.59
C ALA A 197 9.48 -2.13 -0.08
N VAL A 198 8.23 -1.94 0.34
CA VAL A 198 7.86 -1.88 1.76
C VAL A 198 7.92 -3.29 2.35
N ARG A 199 8.46 -3.42 3.57
CA ARG A 199 8.48 -4.71 4.28
C ARG A 199 7.04 -5.26 4.41
N PRO A 200 6.75 -6.51 3.99
CA PRO A 200 5.40 -7.06 3.98
C PRO A 200 4.66 -6.94 5.32
N ALA A 201 5.32 -7.27 6.43
CA ALA A 201 4.73 -7.14 7.77
C ALA A 201 4.34 -5.70 8.12
N ARG A 202 5.12 -4.71 7.67
CA ARG A 202 4.80 -3.28 7.87
C ARG A 202 3.63 -2.84 7.00
N LEU A 203 3.58 -3.32 5.75
CA LEU A 203 2.48 -3.05 4.83
C LEU A 203 1.17 -3.62 5.39
N LEU A 204 1.14 -4.91 5.74
CA LEU A 204 -0.03 -5.59 6.33
C LEU A 204 -0.57 -4.84 7.56
N ARG A 205 0.30 -4.54 8.54
CA ARG A 205 -0.09 -3.79 9.74
C ARG A 205 -0.64 -2.40 9.43
N THR A 206 -0.07 -1.72 8.43
CA THR A 206 -0.49 -0.37 8.05
C THR A 206 -1.83 -0.38 7.33
N VAL A 207 -2.03 -1.31 6.40
CA VAL A 207 -3.29 -1.48 5.67
C VAL A 207 -4.39 -1.85 6.66
N LEU A 208 -4.17 -2.88 7.49
CA LEU A 208 -5.18 -3.35 8.44
C LEU A 208 -5.60 -2.26 9.42
N ARG A 209 -4.63 -1.52 9.97
CA ARG A 209 -4.90 -0.39 10.88
C ARG A 209 -5.71 0.70 10.19
N THR A 210 -5.34 1.08 8.96
CA THR A 210 -6.04 2.13 8.21
C THR A 210 -7.46 1.71 7.84
N VAL A 211 -7.62 0.48 7.34
CA VAL A 211 -8.92 -0.10 7.01
C VAL A 211 -9.82 -0.13 8.24
N ARG A 212 -9.32 -0.52 9.42
CA ARG A 212 -10.12 -0.52 10.65
C ARG A 212 -10.52 0.86 11.18
N GLY A 213 -10.22 1.95 10.47
CA GLY A 213 -10.49 3.32 10.92
C GLY A 213 -9.47 3.85 11.93
N GLY A 214 -8.42 3.07 12.20
CA GLY A 214 -7.24 3.53 12.91
C GLY A 214 -6.46 4.49 12.01
N GLY A 215 -6.82 5.77 12.02
CA GLY A 215 -5.96 6.82 11.49
C GLY A 215 -4.57 6.72 12.13
N PHE A 216 -3.57 7.30 11.47
CA PHE A 216 -2.29 7.53 12.12
C PHE A 216 -2.55 8.46 13.32
N ALA A 217 -2.73 7.90 14.52
CA ALA A 217 -2.41 8.64 15.72
C ALA A 217 -0.92 8.97 15.57
N PRO A 218 -0.53 10.25 15.43
CA PRO A 218 0.89 10.58 15.53
C PRO A 218 1.41 9.94 16.83
N PRO A 219 2.67 9.44 16.86
CA PRO A 219 3.25 9.09 18.14
C PRO A 219 2.97 10.28 19.06
N ALA A 220 2.26 10.03 20.16
CA ALA A 220 2.06 11.05 21.17
C ALA A 220 3.44 11.70 21.36
N ARG A 221 3.52 13.03 21.25
CA ARG A 221 4.73 13.77 21.62
C ARG A 221 5.29 13.07 22.85
N PRO A 222 6.59 12.73 22.91
CA PRO A 222 7.13 12.06 24.09
C PRO A 222 6.61 12.83 25.28
N ALA A 223 5.79 12.16 26.10
CA ALA A 223 5.27 12.77 27.30
C ALA A 223 6.50 13.34 28.01
N ALA A 224 6.43 14.62 28.38
CA ALA A 224 7.43 15.20 29.27
C ALA A 224 7.71 14.17 30.38
N PRO A 225 8.96 13.93 30.77
CA PRO A 225 9.34 12.79 31.60
C PRO A 225 8.51 12.79 32.88
N THR A 226 7.39 12.06 32.85
CA THR A 226 6.54 11.84 33.99
C THR A 226 7.30 10.82 34.80
N ARG A 227 7.69 11.24 36.00
CA ARG A 227 8.36 10.42 36.99
C ARG A 227 7.63 9.09 37.06
N ALA A 228 8.31 8.03 36.65
CA ALA A 228 7.93 6.66 36.92
C ALA A 228 8.08 6.41 38.44
N ARG A 229 7.11 6.90 39.20
CA ARG A 229 6.80 6.48 40.56
C ARG A 229 5.29 6.59 40.65
N ASP A 230 4.66 5.42 40.47
CA ASP A 230 3.32 5.02 40.91
C ASP A 230 2.81 3.92 39.97
N THR A 231 3.61 2.85 39.86
CA THR A 231 3.14 1.55 39.38
C THR A 231 2.30 0.90 40.48
N GLY A 232 1.05 1.35 40.61
CA GLY A 232 -0.01 0.56 41.23
C GLY A 232 -0.39 -0.57 40.27
N PHE A 233 0.20 -1.75 40.46
CA PHE A 233 -0.22 -2.96 39.76
C PHE A 233 -1.69 -3.27 40.10
N LEU A 234 -2.57 -3.19 39.10
CA LEU A 234 -3.93 -3.71 39.18
C LEU A 234 -3.87 -5.24 39.05
N THR A 235 -4.10 -5.92 40.17
CA THR A 235 -4.41 -7.35 40.25
C THR A 235 -5.74 -7.65 39.54
N TRP A 236 -5.74 -8.62 38.64
CA TRP A 236 -6.96 -9.20 38.07
C TRP A 236 -7.66 -10.10 39.12
N PRO A 237 -9.01 -10.08 39.22
CA PRO A 237 -9.72 -11.05 40.04
C PRO A 237 -9.76 -12.42 39.32
N THR A 238 -9.52 -13.47 40.09
CA THR A 238 -9.88 -14.86 39.72
C THR A 238 -11.13 -15.26 40.52
N PRO A 239 -11.99 -16.14 39.99
CA PRO A 239 -13.19 -16.62 40.69
C PRO A 239 -12.85 -17.50 41.89
#